data_AF-A0A0F2PQP6-F1
#
_entry.id   AF-A0A0F2PQP6-F1
#
_cell.length_a   1.000
_cell.length_b   1.000
_cell.length_c   1.000
_cell.angle_alpha   90.00
_cell.angle_beta   90.00
_cell.angle_gamma   90.00
#
_symmetry.space_group_name_H-M   'P 1'
#
loop_
_entity.id
_entity.type
_entity.pdbx_description
1 polymer ?
#
loop_
_entity_poly.entity_id
_entity_poly.type
_entity_poly.pdbx_seq_one_letter_code
_entity_poly.pdbx_strand_id
1 'polypeptide(L)'
;MTAFGYKLPAMSSLLIWGLLWEVIGQMKLTFFVPPLSTVIATLFSVIGTPAFVKAMTETAYAFGGGVFFAISIGIPVGIMMGKSRLLDELLLPWVNIFLSAPLTALVPVLMVLF
;
A
#
# COMPACT_ATOMS: atom_id res chain seq x y z
N MET A 1 -3.53 -2.30 -27.26
CA MET A 1 -4.74 -1.83 -27.98
C MET A 1 -4.28 -1.16 -29.27
N THR A 2 -4.93 -1.40 -30.40
CA THR A 2 -4.59 -0.72 -31.67
C THR A 2 -5.48 0.50 -31.86
N ALA A 3 -4.90 1.69 -31.82
CA ALA A 3 -5.58 2.94 -32.17
C ALA A 3 -4.88 3.54 -33.40
N PHE A 4 -5.63 3.94 -34.42
CA PHE A 4 -5.10 4.56 -35.65
C PHE A 4 -3.96 3.79 -36.34
N GLY A 5 -3.99 2.45 -36.32
CA GLY A 5 -2.99 1.61 -36.99
C GLY A 5 -1.69 1.38 -36.22
N TYR A 6 -1.50 2.02 -35.06
CA TYR A 6 -0.35 1.79 -34.18
C TYR A 6 -0.72 0.86 -33.02
N LYS A 7 0.11 -0.16 -32.76
CA LYS A 7 -0.01 -1.00 -31.56
C LYS A 7 0.45 -0.19 -30.36
N LEU A 8 -0.49 0.36 -29.61
CA LEU A 8 -0.18 1.04 -28.37
C LEU A 8 0.18 -0.02 -27.30
N PRO A 9 1.39 0.06 -26.70
CA PRO A 9 1.81 -0.83 -25.62
C PRO A 9 0.89 -0.63 -24.40
N ALA A 10 0.75 -1.65 -23.54
CA ALA A 10 -0.20 -1.64 -22.42
C ALA A 10 -0.11 -0.38 -21.52
N MET A 11 1.08 0.23 -21.42
CA MET A 11 1.31 1.48 -20.67
C MET A 11 0.67 2.73 -21.27
N SER A 12 0.18 2.71 -22.52
CA SER A 12 -0.48 3.85 -23.14
C SER A 12 -1.74 4.31 -22.39
N SER A 13 -2.38 3.38 -21.66
CA SER A 13 -3.54 3.71 -20.82
C SER A 13 -3.18 4.69 -19.70
N LEU A 14 -1.98 4.58 -19.12
CA LEU A 14 -1.52 5.50 -18.08
C LEU A 14 -1.36 6.92 -18.61
N LEU A 15 -0.88 7.07 -19.85
CA LEU A 15 -0.75 8.39 -20.49
C LEU A 15 -2.13 9.01 -20.75
N ILE A 16 -3.09 8.22 -21.26
CA ILE A 16 -4.45 8.69 -21.51
C ILE A 16 -5.12 9.13 -20.20
N TRP A 17 -5.02 8.30 -19.15
CA TRP A 17 -5.59 8.64 -17.84
C TRP A 17 -4.88 9.81 -17.16
N GLY A 18 -3.56 9.91 -17.28
CA GLY A 18 -2.79 11.04 -16.77
C GLY A 18 -3.16 12.35 -17.45
N LEU A 19 -3.37 12.34 -18.77
CA LEU A 19 -3.85 13.50 -19.53
C LEU A 19 -5.28 13.89 -19.12
N LEU A 20 -6.18 12.91 -18.98
CA LEU A 20 -7.54 13.17 -18.50
C LEU A 20 -7.53 13.79 -17.10
N TRP A 21 -6.69 13.28 -16.19
CA TRP A 21 -6.50 13.85 -14.86
C TRP A 21 -6.01 15.30 -14.98
N GLU A 22 -4.92 15.55 -15.70
CA GLU A 22 -4.37 16.91 -15.85
C GLU A 22 -5.43 17.89 -16.37
N VAL A 23 -6.19 17.49 -17.40
CA VAL A 23 -7.28 18.31 -17.96
C VAL A 23 -8.36 18.58 -16.92
N ILE A 24 -8.82 17.56 -16.19
CA ILE A 24 -9.83 17.73 -15.11
C ILE A 24 -9.32 18.63 -13.99
N GLY A 25 -8.07 18.47 -13.57
CA GLY A 25 -7.45 19.28 -12.52
C GLY A 25 -7.25 20.73 -12.94
N GLN A 26 -6.84 20.98 -14.18
CA GLN A 26 -6.69 22.34 -14.73
C GLN A 26 -8.04 23.03 -14.91
N MET A 27 -9.10 22.30 -15.24
CA MET A 27 -10.47 22.83 -15.32
C MET A 27 -11.03 23.25 -13.95
N LYS A 28 -10.34 22.98 -12.83
CA LYS A 28 -10.75 23.34 -11.45
C LYS A 28 -12.18 22.91 -11.11
N LEU A 29 -12.68 21.85 -11.75
CA LEU A 29 -14.05 21.35 -11.55
C LEU A 29 -14.28 20.85 -10.11
N THR A 30 -13.21 20.47 -9.42
CA THR A 30 -13.26 20.04 -8.02
C THR A 30 -12.05 20.57 -7.26
N PHE A 31 -12.24 20.91 -5.98
CA PHE A 31 -11.13 21.23 -5.07
C PHE A 31 -10.28 20.00 -4.72
N PHE A 32 -10.86 18.81 -4.83
CA PHE A 32 -10.24 17.54 -4.41
C PHE A 32 -9.22 16.99 -5.41
N VAL A 33 -9.27 17.40 -6.68
CA VAL A 33 -8.40 16.87 -7.74
C VAL A 33 -7.50 17.98 -8.28
N PRO A 34 -6.34 18.25 -7.64
CA PRO A 34 -5.36 19.17 -8.20
C PRO A 34 -4.77 18.61 -9.51
N PRO A 35 -4.25 19.49 -10.39
CA PRO A 35 -3.51 19.07 -11.59
C PRO A 35 -2.36 18.13 -11.21
N LEU A 36 -2.15 17.11 -12.05
CA LEU A 36 -1.10 16.12 -11.87
C LEU A 36 0.29 16.78 -11.91
N SER A 37 0.47 17.80 -12.75
CA SER A 37 1.67 18.64 -12.79
C SER A 37 1.98 19.29 -11.43
N THR A 38 0.96 19.85 -10.77
CA THR A 38 1.09 20.46 -9.44
C THR A 38 1.43 19.42 -8.37
N VAL A 39 0.85 18.22 -8.42
CA VAL A 39 1.17 17.13 -7.51
C VAL A 39 2.64 16.74 -7.62
N ILE A 40 3.13 16.55 -8.86
CA ILE A 40 4.53 16.21 -9.11
C ILE A 40 5.46 17.33 -8.64
N ALA A 41 5.16 18.58 -8.97
CA ALA A 41 5.97 19.73 -8.54
C ALA A 41 6.03 19.83 -7.00
N THR A 42 4.92 19.59 -6.32
CA THR A 42 4.84 19.59 -4.85
C THR A 42 5.61 18.42 -4.24
N LEU A 43 5.59 17.24 -4.88
CA LEU A 43 6.39 16.11 -4.44
C LEU A 43 7.88 16.47 -4.44
N PHE A 44 8.38 17.08 -5.53
CA PHE A 44 9.79 17.48 -5.61
C PHE A 44 10.16 18.61 -4.64
N SER A 45 9.23 19.49 -4.28
CA SER A 45 9.50 20.52 -3.27
C SER A 45 9.52 19.96 -1.85
N VAL A 46 8.75 18.90 -1.58
CA VAL A 46 8.57 18.34 -0.24
C VAL A 46 9.52 17.18 0.07
N ILE A 47 10.01 16.46 -0.94
CA ILE A 47 10.81 15.23 -0.76
C ILE A 47 12.06 15.40 0.11
N GLY A 48 12.68 16.59 0.09
CA GLY A 48 13.87 16.92 0.89
C GLY A 48 13.57 17.55 2.25
N THR A 49 12.30 17.75 2.60
CA THR A 49 11.94 18.39 3.86
C THR A 49 12.16 17.43 5.04
N PRO A 50 12.63 17.91 6.21
CA PRO A 50 12.82 17.07 7.39
C PRO A 50 11.56 16.31 7.80
N ALA A 51 10.38 16.94 7.65
CA ALA A 51 9.10 16.32 7.96
C ALA A 51 8.80 15.13 7.03
N PHE A 52 9.02 15.29 5.73
CA PHE A 52 8.79 14.21 4.76
C PHE A 52 9.76 13.05 4.97
N VAL A 53 11.05 13.34 5.16
CA VAL A 53 12.07 12.31 5.42
C VAL A 53 11.77 11.56 6.71
N LYS A 54 11.34 12.26 7.77
CA LYS A 54 10.92 11.64 9.02
C LYS A 54 9.73 10.69 8.81
N ALA A 55 8.67 11.15 8.15
CA ALA A 55 7.49 10.32 7.87
C ALA A 55 7.83 9.09 7.00
N MET A 56 8.67 9.27 5.99
CA MET A 56 9.16 8.17 5.15
C MET A 56 9.98 7.16 5.95
N THR A 57 10.84 7.65 6.86
CA THR A 57 11.67 6.78 7.70
C THR A 57 10.83 6.01 8.71
N GLU A 58 9.84 6.66 9.34
CA GLU A 58 8.89 6.00 10.25
C GLU A 58 8.10 4.90 9.51
N THR A 59 7.64 5.20 8.30
CA THR A 59 6.94 4.22 7.45
C THR A 59 7.85 3.05 7.08
N ALA A 60 9.08 3.34 6.65
CA ALA A 60 10.05 2.33 6.26
C ALA A 60 10.46 1.44 7.44
N TYR A 61 10.64 2.02 8.63
CA TYR A 61 10.95 1.28 9.85
C TYR A 61 9.79 0.36 10.26
N ALA A 62 8.56 0.89 10.28
CA ALA A 62 7.37 0.11 10.62
C ALA A 62 7.14 -1.04 9.63
N PHE A 63 7.25 -0.76 8.33
CA PHE A 63 7.13 -1.77 7.28
C PHE A 63 8.24 -2.82 7.38
N GLY A 64 9.49 -2.39 7.49
CA GLY A 64 10.65 -3.27 7.58
C GLY A 64 10.59 -4.17 8.81
N GLY A 65 10.28 -3.62 9.97
CA GLY A 65 10.08 -4.38 11.21
C GLY A 65 8.93 -5.38 11.09
N GLY A 66 7.77 -4.93 10.59
CA GLY A 66 6.60 -5.79 10.40
C GLY A 66 6.88 -6.97 9.46
N VAL A 67 7.51 -6.71 8.31
CA VAL A 67 7.91 -7.75 7.34
C VAL A 67 8.94 -8.69 7.95
N PHE A 68 9.94 -8.17 8.65
CA PHE A 68 10.96 -8.98 9.30
C PHE A 68 10.35 -9.98 10.30
N PHE A 69 9.44 -9.53 11.17
CA PHE A 69 8.76 -10.41 12.13
C PHE A 69 7.79 -11.37 11.42
N ALA A 70 7.06 -10.92 10.39
CA ALA A 70 6.16 -11.78 9.62
C ALA A 70 6.91 -12.93 8.94
N ILE A 71 8.09 -12.66 8.36
CA ILE A 71 8.93 -13.69 7.74
C ILE A 71 9.52 -14.60 8.81
N SER A 72 10.14 -14.02 9.84
CA SER A 72 10.90 -14.77 10.85
C SER A 72 10.01 -15.66 11.72
N ILE A 73 8.77 -15.25 11.97
CA ILE A 73 7.82 -16.00 12.81
C ILE A 73 6.81 -16.76 11.93
N GLY A 74 6.23 -16.10 10.93
CA GLY A 74 5.18 -16.68 10.10
C GLY A 74 5.65 -17.87 9.28
N ILE A 75 6.86 -17.83 8.70
CA ILE A 75 7.38 -18.95 7.90
C ILE A 75 7.61 -20.20 8.78
N PRO A 76 8.36 -20.14 9.90
CA PRO A 76 8.51 -21.32 10.76
C PRO A 76 7.19 -21.86 11.29
N VAL A 77 6.27 -20.98 11.69
CA VAL A 77 4.94 -21.38 12.17
C VAL A 77 4.16 -22.11 11.06
N GLY A 78 4.15 -21.57 9.83
CA GLY A 78 3.52 -22.23 8.69
C GLY A 78 4.14 -23.60 8.36
N ILE A 79 5.47 -23.71 8.43
CA ILE A 79 6.17 -25.00 8.25
C ILE A 79 5.76 -25.99 9.35
N MET A 80 5.64 -25.54 10.60
CA MET A 80 5.22 -26.38 11.73
C MET A 80 3.77 -26.86 11.58
N MET A 81 2.86 -26.01 11.11
CA MET A 81 1.47 -26.39 10.79
C MET A 81 1.44 -27.46 9.70
N GLY A 82 2.24 -27.29 8.62
CA GLY A 82 2.31 -28.28 7.55
C GLY A 82 2.90 -29.64 7.97
N LYS A 83 3.68 -29.69 9.05
CA LYS A 83 4.32 -30.93 9.55
C LYS A 83 3.50 -31.66 10.62
N SER A 84 2.62 -30.98 11.34
CA SER A 84 1.88 -31.55 12.47
C SER A 84 0.41 -31.18 12.42
N ARG A 85 -0.45 -32.21 12.34
CA ARG A 85 -1.91 -32.04 12.34
C ARG A 85 -2.42 -31.34 13.61
N LEU A 86 -1.80 -31.59 14.76
CA LEU A 86 -2.18 -30.95 16.02
C LEU A 86 -1.87 -29.44 16.02
N LEU A 87 -0.74 -29.04 15.42
CA LEU A 87 -0.39 -27.62 15.33
C LEU A 87 -1.25 -26.89 14.30
N ASP A 88 -1.58 -27.56 13.19
CA ASP A 88 -2.51 -27.04 12.19
C ASP A 88 -3.87 -26.75 12.81
N GLU A 89 -4.51 -27.74 13.44
CA GLU A 89 -5.84 -27.60 14.04
C GLU A 89 -5.90 -26.53 15.14
N LEU A 90 -4.82 -26.36 15.91
CA LEU A 90 -4.76 -25.34 16.98
C LEU A 90 -4.54 -23.92 16.45
N LEU A 91 -3.73 -23.75 15.40
CA LEU A 91 -3.31 -22.43 14.91
C LEU A 91 -4.22 -21.89 13.80
N LEU A 92 -4.90 -22.77 13.06
CA LEU A 92 -5.75 -22.41 11.92
C LEU A 92 -6.88 -21.43 12.27
N PRO A 93 -7.58 -21.53 13.42
CA PRO A 93 -8.56 -20.51 13.83
C PRO A 93 -7.93 -19.12 14.00
N TRP A 94 -6.75 -19.04 14.61
CA TRP A 94 -6.05 -17.77 14.83
C TRP A 94 -5.59 -17.15 13.51
N VAL A 95 -5.00 -17.95 12.63
CA VAL A 95 -4.58 -17.51 11.29
C VAL A 95 -5.77 -16.94 10.51
N ASN A 96 -6.92 -17.62 10.53
CA ASN A 96 -8.12 -17.16 9.84
C ASN A 96 -8.69 -15.87 10.44
N ILE A 97 -8.67 -15.71 11.77
CA ILE A 97 -9.12 -14.48 12.43
C ILE A 97 -8.25 -13.31 11.99
N PHE A 98 -6.92 -13.44 12.02
CA PHE A 98 -6.03 -12.34 11.65
C PHE A 98 -6.04 -12.02 10.15
N LEU A 99 -6.24 -13.02 9.28
CA LEU A 99 -6.40 -12.80 7.84
C LEU A 99 -7.72 -12.11 7.50
N SER A 100 -8.80 -12.42 8.23
CA SER A 100 -10.15 -11.93 7.93
C SER A 100 -10.51 -10.67 8.73
N ALA A 101 -9.73 -10.33 9.76
CA ALA A 101 -9.96 -9.17 10.59
C ALA A 101 -9.74 -7.88 9.78
N PRO A 102 -10.73 -6.97 9.74
CA PRO A 102 -10.53 -5.69 9.08
C PRO A 102 -9.56 -4.83 9.91
N LEU A 103 -8.55 -4.26 9.25
CA LEU A 103 -7.59 -3.36 9.91
C LEU A 103 -8.28 -2.21 10.65
N THR A 104 -9.43 -1.74 10.14
CA THR A 104 -10.23 -0.68 10.76
C THR A 104 -10.78 -1.05 12.14
N ALA A 105 -11.03 -2.33 12.44
CA ALA A 105 -11.42 -2.79 13.77
C ALA A 105 -10.22 -3.05 14.68
N LEU A 106 -9.07 -3.36 14.09
CA LEU A 106 -7.86 -3.75 14.80
C LEU A 106 -7.06 -2.52 15.29
N VAL A 107 -7.06 -1.42 14.53
CA VAL A 107 -6.37 -0.17 14.89
C VAL A 107 -6.78 0.36 16.27
N PRO A 108 -8.08 0.52 16.62
CA PRO A 108 -8.48 1.01 17.94
C PRO A 108 -8.03 0.11 19.10
N VAL A 109 -8.04 -1.22 18.90
CA VAL A 109 -7.61 -2.19 19.92
C VAL A 109 -6.11 -2.04 20.20
N LEU A 110 -5.30 -1.92 19.14
CA LEU A 110 -3.86 -1.71 19.28
C LEU A 110 -3.54 -0.40 20.02
N MET A 111 -4.28 0.68 19.74
CA MET A 111 -4.08 1.98 20.41
C MET A 111 -4.33 1.94 21.93
N VAL A 112 -5.13 0.99 22.42
CA VAL A 112 -5.38 0.83 23.87
C VAL A 112 -4.34 -0.06 24.52
N LEU A 113 -3.83 -1.04 23.77
CA LEU A 113 -2.87 -2.03 24.27
C LEU A 113 -1.41 -1.55 24.27
N PHE A 114 -1.09 -0.55 23.45
CA PHE A 114 0.26 -0.03 23.23
C PHE A 114 0.25 1.50 23.21
#